data_AF-A0A2G7G6U5-F1
#
_entry.id   AF-A0A2G7G6U5-F1
#
_cell.length_a   1.000
_cell.length_b   1.000
_cell.length_c   1.000
_cell.angle_alpha   90.00
_cell.angle_beta   90.00
_cell.angle_gamma   90.00
#
_symmetry.space_group_name_H-M   'P 1'
#
loop_
_entity.id
_entity.type
_entity.pdbx_description
1 polymer ?
#
loop_
_entity_poly.entity_id
_entity_poly.type
_entity_poly.pdbx_seq_one_letter_code
_entity_poly.pdbx_strand_id
1 'polypeptide(L)'
;MLINRLIDALTFSAILESAIDLKEYEYVTLLLEAGNDQGHNLKYSVPGYAPTASEDPALAWNFYVRYYADEAHQARDFRTMNGILYPRAGTLGGCTAHNALVAIYPYRSDFDYIAGLTGDSWWRAENVREYFVRWEKNGYLPPGKRGHGYNGWLGIETPPLRLVLQDTRLLSLVLGGAFALNNESDPLTNIASLIAGDANVDNEARDTTPAYYALPFSVNDAKHNGLRELIVSVHDAVNEDGSKKYPLDVRMDCFVTEIIFDTSVSPPHATGVEILDGEYLYKASPLSMKGKSGIPGTATASREVIVAGGIYNSPQLLKLSGIGP
;
A
#
# COMPACT_ATOMS: atom_id res chain seq x y z
N MET A 1 -0.25 -4.82 12.18
CA MET A 1 0.47 -4.85 10.89
C MET A 1 -0.46 -4.76 9.66
N LEU A 2 -1.74 -5.14 9.76
CA LEU A 2 -2.74 -4.95 8.68
C LEU A 2 -3.21 -3.49 8.52
N ILE A 3 -3.34 -2.74 9.62
CA ILE A 3 -3.77 -1.32 9.62
C ILE A 3 -2.90 -0.43 8.70
N ASN A 4 -1.57 -0.65 8.66
CA ASN A 4 -0.66 0.18 7.87
C ASN A 4 -0.89 0.09 6.35
N ARG A 5 -1.51 -0.99 5.84
CA ARG A 5 -1.56 -1.26 4.39
C ARG A 5 -2.70 -0.52 3.69
N LEU A 6 -3.86 -0.40 4.35
CA LEU A 6 -4.93 0.46 3.85
C LEU A 6 -4.57 1.93 4.02
N ILE A 7 -3.81 2.31 5.06
CA ILE A 7 -3.36 3.68 5.30
C ILE A 7 -2.34 4.15 4.24
N ASP A 8 -1.41 3.30 3.82
CA ASP A 8 -0.47 3.62 2.72
C ASP A 8 -1.24 3.85 1.40
N ALA A 9 -2.25 3.02 1.12
CA ALA A 9 -3.17 3.21 -0.01
C ALA A 9 -4.05 4.45 0.14
N LEU A 10 -4.54 4.74 1.37
CA LEU A 10 -5.34 5.92 1.69
C LEU A 10 -4.56 7.21 1.42
N THR A 11 -3.34 7.28 1.92
CA THR A 11 -2.50 8.48 1.85
C THR A 11 -2.14 8.78 0.40
N PHE A 12 -1.73 7.76 -0.37
CA PHE A 12 -1.30 7.98 -1.74
C PHE A 12 -2.46 8.10 -2.74
N SER A 13 -3.56 7.36 -2.54
CA SER A 13 -4.77 7.52 -3.35
C SER A 13 -5.41 8.88 -3.12
N ALA A 14 -5.42 9.41 -1.89
CA ALA A 14 -5.86 10.78 -1.63
C ALA A 14 -4.98 11.82 -2.35
N ILE A 15 -3.67 11.59 -2.44
CA ILE A 15 -2.74 12.48 -3.18
C ILE A 15 -2.99 12.40 -4.69
N LEU A 16 -3.22 11.21 -5.26
CA LEU A 16 -3.55 11.08 -6.69
C LEU A 16 -4.95 11.57 -7.04
N GLU A 17 -5.93 11.34 -6.17
CA GLU A 17 -7.26 11.94 -6.30
C GLU A 17 -7.17 13.44 -6.22
N SER A 18 -6.30 13.99 -5.35
CA SER A 18 -6.02 15.41 -5.38
C SER A 18 -5.43 15.82 -6.73
N ALA A 19 -4.48 15.09 -7.34
CA ALA A 19 -3.99 15.44 -8.68
C ALA A 19 -5.09 15.41 -9.78
N ILE A 20 -6.09 14.53 -9.64
CA ILE A 20 -7.27 14.48 -10.52
C ILE A 20 -8.17 15.71 -10.29
N ASP A 21 -8.47 16.04 -9.04
CA ASP A 21 -9.35 17.14 -8.64
C ASP A 21 -8.66 18.52 -8.83
N LEU A 22 -7.33 18.58 -8.71
CA LEU A 22 -6.50 19.78 -8.85
C LEU A 22 -6.37 20.27 -10.30
N LYS A 23 -6.76 19.46 -11.29
CA LYS A 23 -6.87 19.90 -12.69
C LYS A 23 -7.78 21.12 -12.83
N GLU A 24 -8.85 21.19 -12.04
CA GLU A 24 -9.77 22.34 -12.04
C GLU A 24 -9.12 23.64 -11.57
N TYR A 25 -7.94 23.55 -10.93
CA TYR A 25 -7.22 24.66 -10.32
C TYR A 25 -5.86 24.93 -10.97
N GLU A 26 -5.57 24.34 -12.14
CA GLU A 26 -4.32 24.51 -12.90
C GLU A 26 -3.03 24.15 -12.13
N TYR A 27 -3.11 23.30 -11.11
CA TYR A 27 -1.91 22.78 -10.45
C TYR A 27 -1.29 21.61 -11.21
N VAL A 28 0.02 21.47 -11.10
CA VAL A 28 0.79 20.34 -11.62
C VAL A 28 1.36 19.54 -10.45
N THR A 29 1.26 18.21 -10.53
CA THR A 29 1.80 17.29 -9.53
C THR A 29 3.01 16.58 -10.10
N LEU A 30 4.13 16.64 -9.38
CA LEU A 30 5.33 15.85 -9.66
C LEU A 30 5.48 14.75 -8.62
N LEU A 31 5.42 13.50 -9.07
CA LEU A 31 5.73 12.33 -8.25
C LEU A 31 7.21 11.95 -8.43
N LEU A 32 7.93 11.84 -7.32
CA LEU A 32 9.31 11.37 -7.29
C LEU A 32 9.36 9.98 -6.64
N GLU A 33 9.81 8.98 -7.38
CA GLU A 33 9.94 7.60 -6.95
C GLU A 33 11.41 7.16 -7.02
N ALA A 34 11.89 6.56 -5.94
CA ALA A 34 13.28 6.13 -5.83
C ALA A 34 13.59 4.90 -6.70
N GLY A 35 12.59 4.07 -6.97
CA GLY A 35 12.70 2.93 -7.88
C GLY A 35 12.16 3.19 -9.29
N ASN A 36 12.12 2.13 -10.08
CA ASN A 36 11.58 2.11 -11.44
C ASN A 36 10.22 1.42 -11.52
N ASP A 37 9.62 1.38 -12.71
CA ASP A 37 8.37 0.66 -12.98
C ASP A 37 8.63 -0.83 -13.26
N GLN A 38 7.98 -1.70 -12.49
CA GLN A 38 8.09 -3.15 -12.60
C GLN A 38 6.88 -3.79 -13.30
N GLY A 39 6.05 -3.02 -14.02
CA GLY A 39 4.86 -3.51 -14.74
C GLY A 39 5.11 -4.62 -15.77
N HIS A 40 6.33 -4.76 -16.28
CA HIS A 40 6.72 -5.88 -17.17
C HIS A 40 7.30 -7.10 -16.43
N ASN A 41 7.54 -6.99 -15.12
CA ASN A 41 8.05 -8.09 -14.31
C ASN A 41 6.91 -9.07 -14.01
N LEU A 42 7.08 -10.33 -14.42
CA LEU A 42 6.09 -11.38 -14.18
C LEU A 42 5.92 -11.70 -12.70
N LYS A 43 6.97 -11.55 -11.88
CA LYS A 43 6.86 -11.78 -10.43
C LYS A 43 5.91 -10.78 -9.77
N TYR A 44 5.90 -9.54 -10.27
CA TYR A 44 4.95 -8.52 -9.87
C TYR A 44 3.54 -8.80 -10.41
N SER A 45 3.42 -8.95 -11.73
CA SER A 45 2.13 -8.93 -12.42
C SER A 45 1.25 -10.15 -12.11
N VAL A 46 1.86 -11.30 -11.81
CA VAL A 46 1.15 -12.57 -11.56
C VAL A 46 0.89 -12.73 -10.06
N PRO A 47 -0.37 -12.69 -9.57
CA PRO A 47 -0.69 -12.76 -8.14
C PRO A 47 -0.08 -13.98 -7.42
N GLY A 48 0.00 -15.13 -8.09
CA GLY A 48 0.59 -16.35 -7.54
C GLY A 48 2.10 -16.25 -7.23
N TYR A 49 2.78 -15.21 -7.73
CA TYR A 49 4.19 -14.96 -7.48
C TYR A 49 4.45 -13.94 -6.37
N ALA A 50 3.42 -13.50 -5.63
CA ALA A 50 3.57 -12.59 -4.51
C ALA A 50 4.69 -12.95 -3.51
N PRO A 51 4.89 -14.22 -3.10
CA PRO A 51 6.02 -14.58 -2.22
C PRO A 51 7.40 -14.32 -2.86
N THR A 52 7.50 -14.50 -4.17
CA THR A 52 8.74 -14.23 -4.91
C THR A 52 8.91 -12.75 -5.26
N ALA A 53 7.80 -12.00 -5.41
CA ALA A 53 7.83 -10.55 -5.59
C ALA A 53 8.37 -9.84 -4.35
N SER A 54 7.99 -10.29 -3.15
CA SER A 54 8.48 -9.72 -1.89
C SER A 54 9.99 -9.83 -1.70
N GLU A 55 10.64 -10.78 -2.38
CA GLU A 55 12.08 -11.04 -2.30
C GLU A 55 12.82 -10.72 -3.60
N ASP A 56 12.14 -10.21 -4.63
CA ASP A 56 12.78 -9.87 -5.91
C ASP A 56 13.76 -8.70 -5.70
N PRO A 57 15.06 -8.87 -6.00
CA PRO A 57 16.05 -7.79 -5.87
C PRO A 57 15.70 -6.51 -6.64
N ALA A 58 14.90 -6.60 -7.71
CA ALA A 58 14.44 -5.45 -8.48
C ALA A 58 13.34 -4.64 -7.78
N LEU A 59 12.60 -5.23 -6.84
CA LEU A 59 11.53 -4.58 -6.08
C LEU A 59 11.96 -4.28 -4.64
N ALA A 60 12.74 -5.18 -4.02
CA ALA A 60 12.93 -5.22 -2.58
C ALA A 60 13.88 -4.14 -2.06
N TRP A 61 13.48 -3.54 -0.94
CA TRP A 61 14.33 -2.85 0.01
C TRP A 61 14.34 -3.63 1.33
N ASN A 62 15.50 -4.14 1.69
CA ASN A 62 15.70 -5.01 2.85
C ASN A 62 16.24 -4.20 4.03
N PHE A 63 15.34 -3.81 4.93
CA PHE A 63 15.72 -3.26 6.22
C PHE A 63 15.91 -4.39 7.23
N TYR A 64 16.90 -4.26 8.11
CA TYR A 64 17.12 -5.19 9.22
C TYR A 64 16.96 -4.44 10.53
N VAL A 65 15.87 -4.71 11.24
CA VAL A 65 15.55 -4.02 12.49
C VAL A 65 16.10 -4.80 13.68
N ARG A 66 16.67 -4.08 14.64
CA ARG A 66 17.07 -4.67 15.92
C ARG A 66 15.83 -5.08 16.69
N TYR A 67 15.84 -6.29 17.23
CA TYR A 67 14.74 -6.79 18.05
C TYR A 67 14.97 -6.49 19.53
N TYR A 68 16.21 -6.64 19.99
CA TYR A 68 16.65 -6.33 21.34
C TYR A 68 17.47 -5.04 21.37
N ALA A 69 17.24 -4.23 22.41
CA ALA A 69 18.05 -3.05 22.68
C ALA A 69 19.49 -3.41 23.08
N ASP A 70 19.70 -4.55 23.72
CA ASP A 70 21.03 -5.04 24.14
C ASP A 70 21.71 -5.89 23.05
N GLU A 71 22.97 -5.56 22.71
CA GLU A 71 23.73 -6.23 21.65
C GLU A 71 24.16 -7.64 22.05
N ALA A 72 24.49 -7.86 23.33
CA ALA A 72 24.86 -9.19 23.80
C ALA A 72 23.68 -10.17 23.72
N HIS A 73 22.46 -9.69 23.99
CA HIS A 73 21.24 -10.45 23.81
C HIS A 73 20.93 -10.69 22.33
N GLN A 74 21.02 -9.64 21.50
CA GLN A 74 20.83 -9.75 20.05
C GLN A 74 21.75 -10.82 19.43
N ALA A 75 23.03 -10.83 19.82
CA ALA A 75 24.03 -11.77 19.32
C ALA A 75 23.80 -13.23 19.76
N ARG A 76 23.03 -13.46 20.84
CA ARG A 76 22.73 -14.80 21.35
C ARG A 76 21.50 -15.44 20.67
N ASP A 77 20.60 -14.63 20.13
CA ASP A 77 19.43 -15.15 19.40
C ASP A 77 19.74 -15.30 17.91
N PHE A 78 20.10 -16.52 17.52
CA PHE A 78 20.47 -16.85 16.14
C PHE A 78 19.40 -16.48 15.10
N ARG A 79 18.12 -16.39 15.50
CA ARG A 79 17.00 -16.02 14.62
C ARG A 79 17.02 -14.54 14.26
N THR A 80 17.70 -13.74 15.05
CA THR A 80 17.72 -12.28 14.92
C THR A 80 19.14 -11.72 14.84
N MET A 81 20.17 -12.56 14.76
CA MET A 81 21.58 -12.14 14.85
C MET A 81 21.94 -11.01 13.86
N ASN A 82 21.35 -11.01 12.66
CA ASN A 82 21.54 -9.99 11.62
C ASN A 82 20.41 -8.94 11.58
N GLY A 83 19.57 -8.88 12.61
CA GLY A 83 18.30 -8.15 12.65
C GLY A 83 17.13 -8.97 12.08
N ILE A 84 15.91 -8.51 12.36
CA ILE A 84 14.69 -9.04 11.75
C ILE A 84 14.47 -8.32 10.43
N LEU A 85 14.25 -9.09 9.35
CA LEU A 85 13.93 -8.53 8.04
C LEU A 85 12.59 -7.78 8.12
N TYR A 86 12.62 -6.52 7.69
CA TYR A 86 11.47 -5.67 7.54
C TYR A 86 11.35 -5.26 6.07
N PRO A 87 10.70 -6.10 5.24
CA PRO A 87 10.71 -5.91 3.79
C PRO A 87 9.90 -4.68 3.41
N ARG A 88 10.46 -3.90 2.48
CA ARG A 88 9.83 -2.76 1.81
C ARG A 88 10.12 -2.84 0.31
N ALA A 89 9.52 -1.95 -0.45
CA ALA A 89 9.72 -1.90 -1.89
C ALA A 89 10.27 -0.54 -2.31
N GLY A 90 11.20 -0.55 -3.26
CA GLY A 90 11.70 0.62 -3.98
C GLY A 90 11.38 0.47 -5.45
N THR A 91 10.12 0.67 -5.80
CA THR A 91 9.55 0.59 -7.15
C THR A 91 8.25 1.39 -7.16
N LEU A 92 7.81 1.83 -8.35
CA LEU A 92 6.54 2.53 -8.52
C LEU A 92 5.38 1.75 -7.87
N GLY A 93 4.58 2.45 -7.05
CA GLY A 93 3.49 1.86 -6.25
C GLY A 93 3.92 1.31 -4.88
N GLY A 94 5.22 1.34 -4.57
CA GLY A 94 5.77 1.02 -3.26
C GLY A 94 5.37 -0.37 -2.78
N CYS A 95 5.02 -0.50 -1.50
CA CYS A 95 4.72 -1.80 -0.90
C CYS A 95 3.46 -2.45 -1.47
N THR A 96 2.62 -1.74 -2.24
CA THR A 96 1.54 -2.42 -2.98
C THR A 96 2.12 -3.38 -4.00
N ALA A 97 3.26 -3.06 -4.64
CA ALA A 97 3.86 -3.86 -5.70
C ALA A 97 4.43 -5.22 -5.26
N HIS A 98 4.63 -5.46 -3.96
CA HIS A 98 5.25 -6.71 -3.50
C HIS A 98 4.53 -7.33 -2.28
N ASN A 99 3.35 -6.82 -1.92
CA ASN A 99 2.58 -7.37 -0.81
C ASN A 99 1.95 -8.74 -1.19
N ALA A 100 1.26 -9.36 -0.21
CA ALA A 100 0.52 -10.60 -0.41
C ALA A 100 -0.87 -10.41 -1.03
N LEU A 101 -1.16 -9.23 -1.58
CA LEU A 101 -2.42 -8.81 -2.20
C LEU A 101 -3.66 -8.83 -1.29
N VAL A 102 -3.56 -9.29 -0.03
CA VAL A 102 -4.71 -9.35 0.88
C VAL A 102 -5.35 -7.98 1.08
N ALA A 103 -6.64 -7.87 0.74
CA ALA A 103 -7.40 -6.63 0.74
C ALA A 103 -8.52 -6.68 1.79
N ILE A 104 -8.14 -6.56 3.07
CA ILE A 104 -9.07 -6.54 4.21
C ILE A 104 -9.22 -5.11 4.73
N TYR A 105 -10.45 -4.62 4.81
CA TYR A 105 -10.79 -3.34 5.44
C TYR A 105 -10.53 -3.42 6.95
N PRO A 106 -9.86 -2.44 7.58
CA PRO A 106 -9.63 -2.41 9.02
C PRO A 106 -10.93 -2.45 9.83
N TYR A 107 -10.82 -2.73 11.12
CA TYR A 107 -11.99 -2.68 12.00
C TYR A 107 -12.39 -1.23 12.25
N ARG A 108 -13.68 -1.01 12.52
CA ARG A 108 -14.22 0.32 12.82
C ARG A 108 -13.53 0.94 14.03
N SER A 109 -13.24 0.10 15.03
CA SER A 109 -12.52 0.52 16.24
C SER A 109 -11.12 1.07 15.97
N ASP A 110 -10.45 0.64 14.89
CA ASP A 110 -9.11 1.15 14.55
C ASP A 110 -9.20 2.62 14.11
N PHE A 111 -10.20 2.95 13.30
CA PHE A 111 -10.46 4.30 12.81
C PHE A 111 -11.00 5.21 13.92
N ASP A 112 -11.96 4.72 14.70
CA ASP A 112 -12.52 5.48 15.83
C ASP A 112 -11.46 5.73 16.92
N TYR A 113 -10.50 4.81 17.09
CA TYR A 113 -9.33 5.03 17.94
C TYR A 113 -8.46 6.19 17.43
N ILE A 114 -8.16 6.24 16.12
CA ILE A 114 -7.41 7.35 15.52
C ILE A 114 -8.17 8.67 15.69
N ALA A 115 -9.48 8.68 15.46
CA ALA A 115 -10.32 9.86 15.66
C ALA A 115 -10.27 10.35 17.12
N GLY A 116 -10.36 9.42 18.09
CA GLY A 116 -10.24 9.75 19.51
C GLY A 116 -8.85 10.25 19.91
N LEU A 117 -7.78 9.67 19.35
CA LEU A 117 -6.40 10.03 19.64
C LEU A 117 -6.03 11.42 19.08
N THR A 118 -6.50 11.74 17.89
CA THR A 118 -6.17 12.98 17.17
C THR A 118 -7.15 14.13 17.47
N GLY A 119 -8.36 13.80 17.93
CA GLY A 119 -9.47 14.75 18.05
C GLY A 119 -10.11 15.13 16.71
N ASP A 120 -9.68 14.50 15.61
CA ASP A 120 -10.17 14.77 14.27
C ASP A 120 -11.24 13.74 13.87
N SER A 121 -12.48 14.22 13.74
CA SER A 121 -13.63 13.39 13.39
C SER A 121 -13.57 12.84 11.96
N TRP A 122 -12.73 13.38 11.08
CA TRP A 122 -12.55 12.86 9.73
C TRP A 122 -12.14 11.37 9.76
N TRP A 123 -11.38 10.96 10.78
CA TRP A 123 -10.96 9.57 10.96
C TRP A 123 -12.05 8.61 11.45
N ARG A 124 -13.28 9.05 11.71
CA ARG A 124 -14.36 8.13 12.12
C ARG A 124 -14.58 7.07 11.04
N ALA A 125 -14.87 5.84 11.47
CA ALA A 125 -14.97 4.69 10.57
C ALA A 125 -15.97 4.88 9.41
N GLU A 126 -17.06 5.61 9.67
CA GLU A 126 -18.08 5.95 8.68
C GLU A 126 -17.58 6.86 7.57
N ASN A 127 -16.72 7.84 7.89
CA ASN A 127 -16.15 8.77 6.92
C ASN A 127 -15.09 8.06 6.07
N VAL A 128 -14.21 7.27 6.70
CA VAL A 128 -13.15 6.54 5.99
C VAL A 128 -13.74 5.46 5.06
N ARG A 129 -14.90 4.87 5.43
CA ARG A 129 -15.58 3.87 4.60
C ARG A 129 -15.98 4.43 3.23
N GLU A 130 -16.34 5.71 3.13
CA GLU A 130 -16.72 6.33 1.86
C GLU A 130 -15.57 6.29 0.84
N TYR A 131 -14.32 6.44 1.29
CA TYR A 131 -13.15 6.32 0.43
C TYR A 131 -12.89 4.88 -0.03
N PHE A 132 -13.06 3.90 0.86
CA PHE A 132 -13.00 2.50 0.45
C PHE A 132 -14.02 2.18 -0.64
N VAL A 133 -15.26 2.67 -0.49
CA VAL A 133 -16.31 2.55 -1.52
C VAL A 133 -15.94 3.27 -2.81
N ARG A 134 -15.23 4.41 -2.75
CA ARG A 134 -14.77 5.12 -3.95
C ARG A 134 -13.72 4.33 -4.73
N TRP A 135 -12.79 3.67 -4.04
CA TRP A 135 -11.67 2.97 -4.69
C TRP A 135 -11.99 1.57 -5.12
N GLU A 136 -12.87 0.90 -4.38
CA GLU A 136 -13.16 -0.50 -4.64
C GLU A 136 -13.85 -0.67 -6.00
N LYS A 137 -13.35 -1.66 -6.73
CA LYS A 137 -14.03 -2.32 -7.84
C LYS A 137 -14.27 -3.76 -7.42
N ASN A 138 -15.36 -3.96 -6.70
CA ASN A 138 -15.70 -5.25 -6.12
C ASN A 138 -16.05 -6.24 -7.25
N GLY A 139 -15.31 -7.35 -7.30
CA GLY A 139 -15.50 -8.41 -8.30
C GLY A 139 -16.13 -9.69 -7.74
N TYR A 140 -16.53 -9.73 -6.47
CA TYR A 140 -17.03 -10.94 -5.82
C TYR A 140 -18.46 -10.87 -5.29
N LEU A 141 -19.08 -9.68 -5.22
CA LEU A 141 -20.46 -9.45 -4.81
C LEU A 141 -21.32 -8.90 -5.95
N PRO A 142 -22.65 -9.14 -5.95
CA PRO A 142 -23.57 -8.43 -6.83
C PRO A 142 -23.50 -6.91 -6.60
N PRO A 143 -23.70 -6.06 -7.63
CA PRO A 143 -23.73 -4.60 -7.48
C PRO A 143 -24.73 -4.09 -6.45
N GLY A 144 -24.39 -2.96 -5.80
CA GLY A 144 -25.28 -2.24 -4.89
C GLY A 144 -25.29 -2.72 -3.44
N LYS A 145 -24.35 -3.60 -3.03
CA LYS A 145 -24.17 -3.90 -1.61
C LYS A 145 -23.63 -2.66 -0.91
N ARG A 146 -24.28 -2.29 0.20
CA ARG A 146 -23.86 -1.19 1.05
C ARG A 146 -22.43 -1.44 1.55
N GLY A 147 -21.61 -0.38 1.54
CA GLY A 147 -20.23 -0.45 2.01
C GLY A 147 -19.22 -0.93 0.98
N HIS A 148 -19.67 -1.17 -0.26
CA HIS A 148 -18.82 -1.58 -1.37
C HIS A 148 -18.87 -0.66 -2.58
N GLY A 149 -17.71 -0.52 -3.23
CA GLY A 149 -17.53 0.12 -4.53
C GLY A 149 -17.55 -0.87 -5.68
N TYR A 150 -17.97 -0.42 -6.87
CA TYR A 150 -18.00 -1.26 -8.07
C TYR A 150 -17.33 -0.62 -9.30
N ASN A 151 -16.88 0.62 -9.16
CA ASN A 151 -16.40 1.44 -10.27
C ASN A 151 -15.03 2.06 -10.01
N GLY A 152 -14.42 1.78 -8.86
CA GLY A 152 -13.13 2.34 -8.52
C GLY A 152 -11.97 1.70 -9.28
N TRP A 153 -10.75 2.07 -8.91
CA TRP A 153 -9.53 1.61 -9.57
C TRP A 153 -8.96 0.33 -8.96
N LEU A 154 -9.30 0.02 -7.71
CA LEU A 154 -8.79 -1.11 -6.94
C LEU A 154 -9.74 -2.30 -7.08
N GLY A 155 -9.45 -3.18 -8.02
CA GLY A 155 -10.05 -4.49 -8.15
C GLY A 155 -9.84 -5.31 -6.89
N ILE A 156 -10.94 -5.82 -6.34
CA ILE A 156 -10.92 -6.75 -5.21
C ILE A 156 -11.76 -7.96 -5.58
N GLU A 157 -11.14 -9.14 -5.60
CA GLU A 157 -11.77 -10.41 -5.97
C GLU A 157 -11.46 -11.48 -4.92
N THR A 158 -12.30 -12.51 -4.83
CA THR A 158 -12.01 -13.72 -4.05
C THR A 158 -11.68 -14.89 -5.00
N PRO A 159 -10.84 -15.85 -4.57
CA PRO A 159 -10.58 -17.04 -5.36
C PRO A 159 -11.89 -17.79 -5.66
N PRO A 160 -12.10 -18.25 -6.89
CA PRO A 160 -13.36 -18.89 -7.24
C PRO A 160 -13.50 -20.21 -6.49
N LEU A 161 -14.63 -20.39 -5.79
CA LEU A 161 -14.91 -21.55 -4.94
C LEU A 161 -14.73 -22.90 -5.69
N ARG A 162 -14.91 -22.91 -7.01
CA ARG A 162 -14.69 -24.10 -7.86
C ARG A 162 -13.29 -24.71 -7.69
N LEU A 163 -12.25 -23.90 -7.44
CA LEU A 163 -10.89 -24.40 -7.24
C LEU A 163 -10.81 -25.28 -5.99
N VAL A 164 -11.50 -24.89 -4.93
CA VAL A 164 -11.60 -25.67 -3.69
C VAL A 164 -12.43 -26.94 -3.92
N LEU A 165 -13.56 -26.84 -4.62
CA LEU A 165 -14.46 -27.97 -4.83
C LEU A 165 -13.89 -29.06 -5.75
N GLN A 166 -12.97 -28.72 -6.65
CA GLN A 166 -12.37 -29.65 -7.61
C GLN A 166 -11.15 -30.40 -7.06
N ASP A 167 -10.56 -29.95 -5.95
CA ASP A 167 -9.39 -30.58 -5.33
C ASP A 167 -9.77 -31.13 -3.95
N THR A 168 -9.79 -32.45 -3.81
CA THR A 168 -10.20 -33.12 -2.57
C THR A 168 -9.30 -32.77 -1.37
N ARG A 169 -8.02 -32.48 -1.60
CA ARG A 169 -7.07 -32.11 -0.53
C ARG A 169 -7.32 -30.68 -0.09
N LEU A 170 -7.54 -29.77 -1.04
CA LEU A 170 -7.88 -28.38 -0.74
C LEU A 170 -9.24 -28.30 -0.03
N LEU A 171 -10.25 -29.04 -0.51
CA LEU A 171 -11.54 -29.17 0.17
C LEU A 171 -11.37 -29.70 1.60
N SER A 172 -10.56 -30.74 1.83
CA SER A 172 -10.34 -31.25 3.18
C SER A 172 -9.67 -30.25 4.12
N LEU A 173 -8.75 -29.42 3.60
CA LEU A 173 -8.06 -28.40 4.37
C LEU A 173 -9.03 -27.28 4.78
N VAL A 174 -9.86 -26.83 3.84
CA VAL A 174 -10.85 -25.78 4.04
C VAL A 174 -11.94 -26.21 5.04
N LEU A 175 -12.47 -27.43 4.88
CA LEU A 175 -13.44 -27.98 5.84
C LEU A 175 -12.80 -28.19 7.22
N GLY A 176 -11.57 -28.71 7.28
CA GLY A 176 -10.83 -28.87 8.52
C GLY A 176 -10.63 -27.54 9.27
N GLY A 177 -10.34 -26.46 8.54
CA GLY A 177 -10.27 -25.10 9.11
C GLY A 177 -11.59 -24.64 9.73
N ALA A 178 -12.72 -24.86 9.03
CA ALA A 178 -14.04 -24.52 9.54
C ALA A 178 -14.40 -25.31 10.83
N PHE A 179 -14.00 -26.57 10.93
CA PHE A 179 -14.18 -27.38 12.14
C PHE A 179 -13.24 -26.97 13.29
N ALA A 180 -12.01 -26.54 12.99
CA ALA A 180 -11.05 -26.13 14.01
C ALA A 180 -11.49 -24.87 14.79
N LEU A 181 -12.32 -24.02 14.18
CA LEU A 181 -12.89 -22.82 14.80
C LEU A 181 -14.15 -23.09 15.65
N ASN A 182 -14.52 -24.36 15.89
CA ASN A 182 -15.74 -24.74 16.61
C ASN A 182 -15.83 -24.18 18.04
N ASN A 183 -14.71 -23.90 18.69
CA ASN A 183 -14.71 -23.28 20.03
C ASN A 183 -15.10 -21.80 20.01
N GLU A 184 -15.10 -21.15 18.84
CA GLU A 184 -15.41 -19.73 18.63
C GLU A 184 -16.75 -19.53 17.90
N SER A 185 -17.16 -20.48 17.04
CA SER A 185 -18.40 -20.43 16.25
C SER A 185 -18.79 -21.81 15.72
N ASP A 186 -20.09 -22.09 15.56
CA ASP A 186 -20.57 -23.39 15.08
C ASP A 186 -20.05 -23.71 13.65
N PRO A 187 -19.66 -24.97 13.33
CA PRO A 187 -19.06 -25.33 12.05
C PRO A 187 -19.94 -25.03 10.83
N LEU A 188 -21.27 -25.09 10.95
CA LEU A 188 -22.18 -24.72 9.84
C LEU A 188 -22.11 -23.22 9.58
N THR A 189 -21.94 -22.40 10.62
CA THR A 189 -21.75 -20.95 10.51
C THR A 189 -20.40 -20.63 9.84
N ASN A 190 -19.35 -21.38 10.15
CA ASN A 190 -18.05 -21.23 9.50
C ASN A 190 -18.08 -21.61 8.02
N ILE A 191 -18.76 -22.71 7.67
CA ILE A 191 -18.94 -23.08 6.26
C ILE A 191 -19.80 -22.04 5.53
N ALA A 192 -20.86 -21.52 6.17
CA ALA A 192 -21.70 -20.48 5.58
C ALA A 192 -20.93 -19.18 5.34
N SER A 193 -20.14 -18.71 6.31
CA SER A 193 -19.30 -17.51 6.17
C SER A 193 -18.19 -17.68 5.13
N LEU A 194 -17.67 -18.89 4.95
CA LEU A 194 -16.69 -19.18 3.90
C LEU A 194 -17.29 -19.06 2.50
N ILE A 195 -18.51 -19.58 2.31
CA ILE A 195 -19.17 -19.67 1.01
C ILE A 195 -19.83 -18.35 0.63
N ALA A 196 -20.48 -17.70 1.59
CA ALA A 196 -21.37 -16.57 1.34
C ALA A 196 -21.09 -15.36 2.24
N GLY A 197 -20.16 -15.47 3.18
CA GLY A 197 -19.73 -14.36 4.01
C GLY A 197 -18.81 -13.41 3.24
N ASP A 198 -18.65 -12.23 3.81
CA ASP A 198 -17.89 -11.14 3.23
C ASP A 198 -16.98 -10.53 4.30
N ALA A 199 -15.68 -10.70 4.11
CA ALA A 199 -14.66 -10.24 5.05
C ALA A 199 -14.58 -8.70 5.14
N ASN A 200 -15.20 -7.98 4.19
CA ASN A 200 -15.18 -6.52 4.10
C ASN A 200 -16.55 -5.88 4.35
N VAL A 201 -17.56 -6.66 4.75
CA VAL A 201 -18.93 -6.18 4.92
C VAL A 201 -19.00 -4.98 5.88
N ASP A 202 -19.84 -3.99 5.54
CA ASP A 202 -20.10 -2.83 6.40
C ASP A 202 -21.05 -3.16 7.56
N ASN A 203 -20.54 -3.95 8.50
CA ASN A 203 -21.28 -4.41 9.67
C ASN A 203 -20.36 -4.52 10.89
N GLU A 204 -20.80 -4.00 12.03
CA GLU A 204 -20.11 -4.13 13.33
C GLU A 204 -19.92 -5.58 13.78
N ALA A 205 -20.85 -6.48 13.40
CA ALA A 205 -20.72 -7.91 13.70
C ALA A 205 -19.48 -8.54 13.04
N ARG A 206 -19.00 -8.01 11.90
CA ARG A 206 -17.77 -8.47 11.24
C ARG A 206 -16.54 -8.27 12.13
N ASP A 207 -16.50 -7.19 12.87
CA ASP A 207 -15.37 -6.80 13.71
C ASP A 207 -15.37 -7.52 15.07
N THR A 208 -16.52 -8.04 15.49
CA THR A 208 -16.74 -8.56 16.86
C THR A 208 -17.08 -10.05 16.93
N THR A 209 -17.46 -10.66 15.81
CA THR A 209 -17.85 -12.07 15.75
C THR A 209 -16.82 -12.88 14.95
N PRO A 210 -16.20 -13.91 15.54
CA PRO A 210 -15.32 -14.82 14.80
C PRO A 210 -16.05 -15.46 13.62
N ALA A 211 -15.37 -15.54 12.47
CA ALA A 211 -15.90 -16.14 11.25
C ALA A 211 -14.78 -16.61 10.33
N TYR A 212 -15.11 -17.49 9.39
CA TYR A 212 -14.15 -18.10 8.47
C TYR A 212 -14.44 -17.65 7.03
N TYR A 213 -13.86 -16.54 6.59
CA TYR A 213 -14.15 -15.96 5.28
C TYR A 213 -13.21 -16.43 4.17
N ALA A 214 -13.70 -16.45 2.93
CA ALA A 214 -12.83 -16.42 1.76
C ALA A 214 -12.01 -15.11 1.75
N LEU A 215 -10.70 -15.22 1.49
CA LEU A 215 -9.81 -14.07 1.57
C LEU A 215 -9.91 -13.21 0.28
N PRO A 216 -10.27 -11.92 0.37
CA PRO A 216 -10.23 -11.00 -0.75
C PRO A 216 -8.79 -10.59 -1.10
N PHE A 217 -8.51 -10.47 -2.40
CA PHE A 217 -7.22 -10.06 -2.94
C PHE A 217 -7.36 -8.85 -3.86
N SER A 218 -6.38 -7.95 -3.85
CA SER A 218 -6.26 -6.77 -4.71
C SER A 218 -5.80 -7.18 -6.11
N VAL A 219 -6.74 -7.68 -6.91
CA VAL A 219 -6.51 -8.17 -8.26
C VAL A 219 -7.60 -7.65 -9.19
N ASN A 220 -7.25 -7.46 -10.45
CA ASN A 220 -8.22 -7.11 -11.49
C ASN A 220 -7.87 -7.92 -12.74
N ASP A 221 -8.81 -8.74 -13.21
CA ASP A 221 -8.62 -9.62 -14.38
C ASP A 221 -7.40 -10.56 -14.22
N ALA A 222 -7.34 -11.22 -13.06
CA ALA A 222 -6.27 -12.17 -12.68
C ALA A 222 -4.84 -11.58 -12.66
N LYS A 223 -4.69 -10.26 -12.67
CA LYS A 223 -3.41 -9.55 -12.51
C LYS A 223 -3.36 -8.83 -11.17
N HIS A 224 -2.14 -8.65 -10.66
CA HIS A 224 -1.91 -7.76 -9.52
C HIS A 224 -2.53 -6.39 -9.81
N ASN A 225 -3.22 -5.81 -8.82
CA ASN A 225 -3.72 -4.44 -8.93
C ASN A 225 -3.42 -3.66 -7.64
N GLY A 226 -2.62 -2.60 -7.78
CA GLY A 226 -2.20 -1.72 -6.69
C GLY A 226 -2.01 -0.28 -7.16
N LEU A 227 -1.28 0.51 -6.38
CA LEU A 227 -1.11 1.95 -6.65
C LEU A 227 -0.39 2.24 -7.96
N ARG A 228 0.48 1.33 -8.40
CA ARG A 228 1.17 1.46 -9.70
C ARG A 228 0.18 1.56 -10.85
N GLU A 229 -0.86 0.72 -10.88
CA GLU A 229 -1.90 0.76 -11.90
C GLU A 229 -2.64 2.10 -11.89
N LEU A 230 -2.97 2.63 -10.69
CA LEU A 230 -3.60 3.94 -10.56
C LEU A 230 -2.69 5.03 -11.12
N ILE A 231 -1.42 5.09 -10.68
CA ILE A 231 -0.45 6.09 -11.12
C ILE A 231 -0.33 6.09 -12.65
N VAL A 232 -0.11 4.92 -13.23
CA VAL A 232 0.06 4.77 -14.68
C VAL A 232 -1.21 5.14 -15.42
N SER A 233 -2.39 4.73 -14.91
CA SER A 233 -3.67 5.10 -15.52
C SER A 233 -3.92 6.62 -15.53
N VAL A 234 -3.45 7.34 -14.51
CA VAL A 234 -3.58 8.80 -14.41
C VAL A 234 -2.52 9.50 -15.27
N HIS A 235 -1.27 9.05 -15.19
CA HIS A 235 -0.15 9.62 -15.95
C HIS A 235 -0.34 9.48 -17.47
N ASP A 236 -0.79 8.31 -17.92
CA ASP A 236 -0.92 7.98 -19.35
C ASP A 236 -2.27 8.40 -19.94
N ALA A 237 -3.21 8.86 -19.11
CA ALA A 237 -4.52 9.28 -19.60
C ALA A 237 -4.38 10.51 -20.52
N VAL A 238 -5.03 10.44 -21.68
CA VAL A 238 -5.08 11.52 -22.68
C VAL A 238 -6.52 11.93 -22.98
N ASN A 239 -6.71 13.18 -23.39
CA ASN A 239 -7.97 13.64 -23.98
C ASN A 239 -8.07 13.13 -25.44
N GLU A 240 -9.21 13.35 -26.09
CA GLU A 240 -9.44 12.92 -27.49
C GLU A 240 -8.44 13.54 -28.49
N ASP A 241 -7.87 14.71 -28.16
CA ASP A 241 -6.87 15.42 -28.96
C ASP A 241 -5.42 14.94 -28.71
N GLY A 242 -5.22 13.95 -27.82
CA GLY A 242 -3.91 13.41 -27.45
C GLY A 242 -3.15 14.22 -26.39
N SER A 243 -3.69 15.34 -25.90
CA SER A 243 -3.11 16.08 -24.78
C SER A 243 -3.26 15.31 -23.46
N LYS A 244 -2.33 15.52 -22.50
CA LYS A 244 -2.42 14.91 -21.16
C LYS A 244 -3.77 15.23 -20.51
N LYS A 245 -4.48 14.21 -20.03
CA LYS A 245 -5.77 14.36 -19.35
C LYS A 245 -5.58 14.93 -17.95
N TYR A 246 -4.55 14.50 -17.23
CA TYR A 246 -4.25 14.94 -15.87
C TYR A 246 -2.84 15.53 -15.80
N PRO A 247 -2.61 16.59 -15.01
CA PRO A 247 -1.33 17.26 -14.89
C PRO A 247 -0.39 16.52 -13.91
N LEU A 248 -0.14 15.24 -14.18
CA LEU A 248 0.76 14.38 -13.40
C LEU A 248 2.03 14.09 -14.22
N ASP A 249 3.17 14.41 -13.63
CA ASP A 249 4.49 13.95 -14.07
C ASP A 249 5.07 12.98 -13.05
N VAL A 250 5.72 11.93 -13.53
CA VAL A 250 6.34 10.90 -12.69
C VAL A 250 7.82 10.81 -13.05
N ARG A 251 8.70 10.96 -12.06
CA ARG A 251 10.13 10.76 -12.19
C ARG A 251 10.55 9.58 -11.33
N MET A 252 10.94 8.51 -12.00
CA MET A 252 11.45 7.29 -11.40
C MET A 252 12.98 7.32 -11.32
N ASP A 253 13.56 6.38 -10.59
CA ASP A 253 14.99 6.31 -10.30
C ASP A 253 15.51 7.65 -9.74
N CYS A 254 14.70 8.28 -8.88
CA CYS A 254 14.93 9.60 -8.32
C CYS A 254 14.80 9.56 -6.80
N PHE A 255 15.94 9.53 -6.11
CA PHE A 255 15.99 9.44 -4.66
C PHE A 255 15.98 10.82 -4.01
N VAL A 256 14.93 11.14 -3.25
CA VAL A 256 14.84 12.38 -2.47
C VAL A 256 15.73 12.28 -1.23
N THR A 257 16.62 13.26 -1.04
CA THR A 257 17.59 13.28 0.06
C THR A 257 17.22 14.25 1.17
N GLU A 258 16.60 15.38 0.82
CA GLU A 258 16.30 16.45 1.77
C GLU A 258 15.11 17.30 1.28
N ILE A 259 14.34 17.88 2.21
CA ILE A 259 13.30 18.88 1.95
C ILE A 259 13.92 20.27 2.11
N ILE A 260 13.70 21.12 1.11
CA ILE A 260 14.20 22.49 1.08
C ILE A 260 13.15 23.40 1.72
N PHE A 261 13.57 24.22 2.69
CA PHE A 261 12.71 25.18 3.38
C PHE A 261 13.11 26.63 3.11
N ASP A 262 12.12 27.49 2.87
CA ASP A 262 12.25 28.92 3.12
C ASP A 262 12.09 29.17 4.63
N THR A 263 13.20 29.54 5.26
CA THR A 263 13.28 29.84 6.69
C THR A 263 13.16 31.33 7.00
N SER A 264 12.95 32.18 5.98
CA SER A 264 12.68 33.60 6.17
C SER A 264 11.26 33.88 6.69
N VAL A 265 10.36 32.90 6.59
CA VAL A 265 8.98 32.93 7.07
C VAL A 265 8.78 32.05 8.32
N SER A 266 7.71 32.32 9.08
CA SER A 266 7.35 31.55 10.27
C SER A 266 5.86 31.16 10.25
N PRO A 267 5.54 29.85 10.29
CA PRO A 267 6.47 28.72 10.29
C PRO A 267 7.27 28.62 8.97
N PRO A 268 8.45 27.97 8.97
CA PRO A 268 9.20 27.70 7.74
C PRO A 268 8.34 27.03 6.67
N HIS A 269 8.52 27.40 5.41
CA HIS A 269 7.71 26.90 4.30
C HIS A 269 8.53 25.96 3.42
N ALA A 270 8.02 24.75 3.16
CA ALA A 270 8.68 23.81 2.25
C ALA A 270 8.55 24.31 0.80
N THR A 271 9.67 24.50 0.10
CA THR A 271 9.73 25.06 -1.25
C THR A 271 10.24 24.08 -2.30
N GLY A 272 10.64 22.88 -1.90
CA GLY A 272 11.14 21.86 -2.80
C GLY A 272 11.87 20.74 -2.09
N VAL A 273 12.63 19.97 -2.86
CA VAL A 273 13.45 18.86 -2.39
C VAL A 273 14.78 18.79 -3.14
N GLU A 274 15.82 18.31 -2.46
CA GLU A 274 17.04 17.81 -3.08
C GLU A 274 16.85 16.38 -3.55
N ILE A 275 17.41 16.06 -4.72
CA ILE A 275 17.28 14.75 -5.36
C ILE A 275 18.63 14.23 -5.82
N LEU A 276 18.72 12.91 -5.93
CA LEU A 276 19.75 12.18 -6.65
C LEU A 276 19.08 11.30 -7.71
N ASP A 277 19.38 11.53 -8.98
CA ASP A 277 18.93 10.63 -10.06
C ASP A 277 19.89 9.45 -10.22
N GLY A 278 19.34 8.25 -10.32
CA GLY A 278 20.07 7.02 -10.56
C GLY A 278 19.35 5.78 -10.02
N GLU A 279 19.63 4.63 -10.62
CA GLU A 279 19.10 3.36 -10.16
C GLU A 279 19.81 2.88 -8.88
N TYR A 280 19.04 2.27 -7.98
CA TYR A 280 19.54 1.56 -6.79
C TYR A 280 20.41 2.40 -5.85
N LEU A 281 20.16 3.71 -5.75
CA LEU A 281 20.95 4.63 -4.90
C LEU A 281 20.82 4.36 -3.40
N TYR A 282 19.73 3.71 -2.99
CA TYR A 282 19.45 3.47 -1.59
C TYR A 282 20.03 2.13 -1.11
N LYS A 283 20.78 2.17 0.01
CA LYS A 283 21.50 1.01 0.57
C LYS A 283 20.62 -0.17 0.98
N ALA A 284 19.32 0.04 1.19
CA ALA A 284 18.40 -1.07 1.47
C ALA A 284 18.15 -1.94 0.24
N SER A 285 18.40 -1.45 -0.98
CA SER A 285 18.28 -2.28 -2.18
C SER A 285 19.38 -3.35 -2.20
N PRO A 286 19.05 -4.63 -2.43
CA PRO A 286 20.05 -5.68 -2.69
C PRO A 286 20.95 -5.39 -3.90
N LEU A 287 20.52 -4.47 -4.77
CA LEU A 287 21.23 -4.05 -5.97
C LEU A 287 22.04 -2.77 -5.75
N SER A 288 22.11 -2.22 -4.53
CA SER A 288 22.79 -0.94 -4.27
C SER A 288 24.28 -0.94 -4.64
N MET A 289 24.94 -2.10 -4.63
CA MET A 289 26.32 -2.26 -5.06
C MET A 289 26.51 -2.10 -6.59
N LYS A 290 25.42 -2.19 -7.36
CA LYS A 290 25.41 -1.93 -8.81
C LYS A 290 25.09 -0.47 -9.13
N GLY A 291 24.54 0.27 -8.17
CA GLY A 291 24.20 1.68 -8.33
C GLY A 291 25.45 2.51 -8.61
N LYS A 292 25.32 3.46 -9.54
CA LYS A 292 26.35 4.49 -9.75
C LYS A 292 26.18 5.59 -8.71
N SER A 293 27.16 6.49 -8.60
CA SER A 293 26.94 7.75 -7.89
C SER A 293 25.75 8.49 -8.54
N GLY A 294 24.75 8.84 -7.73
CA GLY A 294 23.58 9.58 -8.20
C GLY A 294 23.97 10.95 -8.72
N ILE A 295 23.18 11.47 -9.66
CA ILE A 295 23.35 12.81 -10.23
C ILE A 295 22.55 13.79 -9.37
N PRO A 296 23.19 14.75 -8.68
CA PRO A 296 22.49 15.72 -7.85
C PRO A 296 21.59 16.66 -8.67
N GLY A 297 20.44 16.99 -8.10
CA GLY A 297 19.51 17.97 -8.63
C GLY A 297 18.57 18.49 -7.56
N THR A 298 17.63 19.33 -7.98
CA THR A 298 16.54 19.83 -7.12
C THR A 298 15.22 19.82 -7.88
N ALA A 299 14.12 19.69 -7.14
CA ALA A 299 12.77 19.91 -7.64
C ALA A 299 12.08 20.94 -6.73
N THR A 300 11.49 21.98 -7.31
CA THR A 300 10.81 23.03 -6.55
C THR A 300 9.29 22.81 -6.55
N ALA A 301 8.65 23.19 -5.45
CA ALA A 301 7.21 23.13 -5.28
C ALA A 301 6.70 24.53 -4.92
N SER A 302 5.71 25.02 -5.66
CA SER A 302 5.12 26.35 -5.43
C SER A 302 4.08 26.38 -4.32
N ARG A 303 3.62 25.20 -3.86
CA ARG A 303 2.55 25.07 -2.86
C ARG A 303 2.99 24.20 -1.70
N GLU A 304 3.11 22.91 -1.96
CA GLU A 304 3.29 21.90 -0.91
C GLU A 304 4.29 20.84 -1.36
N VAL A 305 5.02 20.30 -0.38
CA VAL A 305 5.80 19.08 -0.52
C VAL A 305 5.10 18.01 0.30
N ILE A 306 4.59 16.98 -0.36
CA ILE A 306 3.89 15.87 0.31
C ILE A 306 4.87 14.71 0.48
N VAL A 307 5.15 14.34 1.73
CA VAL A 307 6.07 13.24 2.06
C VAL A 307 5.30 11.93 2.13
N ALA A 308 5.60 11.01 1.20
CA ALA A 308 4.95 9.71 1.11
C ALA A 308 5.96 8.54 1.01
N GLY A 309 7.10 8.62 1.68
CA GLY A 309 8.14 7.57 1.69
C GLY A 309 7.79 6.34 2.55
N GLY A 310 6.55 6.21 3.02
CA GLY A 310 6.12 5.16 3.94
C GLY A 310 6.73 5.28 5.35
N ILE A 311 6.41 4.32 6.22
CA ILE A 311 6.69 4.40 7.67
C ILE A 311 8.18 4.50 8.03
N TYR A 312 9.08 4.07 7.15
CA TYR A 312 10.52 4.07 7.41
C TYR A 312 11.19 5.32 6.82
N ASN A 313 10.99 5.57 5.53
CA ASN A 313 11.71 6.66 4.84
C ASN A 313 11.08 8.03 5.09
N SER A 314 9.77 8.14 5.39
CA SER A 314 9.17 9.45 5.71
C SER A 314 9.79 10.10 6.95
N PRO A 315 9.85 9.44 8.13
CA PRO A 315 10.52 10.02 9.29
C PRO A 315 12.04 10.16 9.10
N GLN A 316 12.67 9.30 8.29
CA GLN A 316 14.08 9.46 7.92
C GLN A 316 14.31 10.77 7.14
N LEU A 317 13.51 11.01 6.11
CA LEU A 317 13.60 12.22 5.28
C LEU A 317 13.35 13.47 6.13
N LEU A 318 12.32 13.46 6.98
CA LEU A 318 12.05 14.58 7.89
C LEU A 318 13.26 14.88 8.78
N LYS A 319 13.88 13.86 9.39
CA LYS A 319 15.08 14.05 10.22
C LYS A 319 16.28 14.57 9.43
N LEU A 320 16.51 14.04 8.23
CA LEU A 320 17.57 14.51 7.34
C LEU A 320 17.36 15.98 6.93
N SER A 321 16.10 16.43 6.92
CA SER A 321 15.70 17.80 6.58
C SER A 321 15.54 18.72 7.81
N GLY A 322 16.05 18.32 8.97
CA GLY A 322 16.01 19.13 10.20
C GLY A 322 14.67 19.12 10.96
N ILE A 323 13.73 18.23 10.61
CA ILE A 323 12.47 18.03 11.35
C ILE A 323 12.57 16.74 12.18
N GLY A 324 12.89 16.88 13.45
CA GLY A 324 12.98 15.77 14.40
C GLY A 324 14.04 15.99 15.47
N PRO A 325 14.15 15.07 16.45
CA PRO A 325 15.19 15.09 17.47
C PRO A 325 16.58 14.72 16.93
#